data_AF-A0A0F9GJ10-F1
#
_entry.id   AF-A0A0F9GJ10-F1
#
_cell.length_a   1.000
_cell.length_b   1.000
_cell.length_c   1.000
_cell.angle_alpha   90.00
_cell.angle_beta   90.00
_cell.angle_gamma   90.00
#
_symmetry.space_group_name_H-M   'P 1'
#
loop_
_entity.id
_entity.type
_entity.pdbx_description
1 polymer ?
#
loop_
_entity_poly.entity_id
_entity_poly.type
_entity_poly.pdbx_seq_one_letter_code
_entity_poly.pdbx_strand_id
1 'polypeptide(L)'
;SNQFPGVHWRKNISVPVDMSEYNITSANLSVLFNASVETTSGESPLEGFDVSESETDPDQFGIGDFITFYVLISDIDLKNPYVIAFNRTTDLGQDSGPTIDIISGNIYSYDESVIITALNSALEKDLTHSNLTITLGIDIYCEDNWGSDIDTVNYAYFEEANFTFTYERKMDKFSSISWNQVGNNISGAEFQIENAELNFKYKIDQKWPTNLSAFSEIRILINDNPYAETIRLSSANLTFSAAKQGGFDVTNLILKDVNISLSIQVFIANTFGFNQNITISIDNVSLIITYIETVLDIPTILDLFLNMENKSLDPIIIIPYGVNINITVKFLINSTKTHIPNATIQLNGKITNLLTENLTLSQYTIIFDTLLLGVGIKTFTIDAQKNLYENQQIQFLVDVRERDTELKLYINNAQKNDGDSVSVQVDNIINVTVYYKDISTNSHVSGAVVSLDGFGVFSEISNHYYFNLSARDLTQKINALTISAQQFNYSVQDIQFFIEVIERATDLHLFLNNNDKTDDPVIEQPITSILNITVQYKDNVSMQHLSNSAVLLIGNSFSYNFTENSVLKQYSLSINTTSLTIGVNLFEVKASNSHYETQTINLRITVNKISTLISTESGSSFIDTELGEPINLSIS
;
A
#
# COMPACT_ATOMS: atom_id res chain seq x y z
N SER A 1 19.96 -89.30 73.86
CA SER A 1 19.68 -89.35 72.41
C SER A 1 18.28 -88.81 72.23
N ASN A 2 18.04 -87.87 71.33
CA ASN A 2 16.67 -87.37 71.11
C ASN A 2 15.82 -88.52 70.57
N GLN A 3 14.79 -88.93 71.29
CA GLN A 3 13.77 -89.90 70.87
C GLN A 3 12.76 -89.25 69.92
N PHE A 4 13.26 -88.49 68.95
CA PHE A 4 12.44 -87.71 68.03
C PHE A 4 12.99 -87.81 66.60
N PRO A 5 13.00 -89.01 65.99
CA PRO A 5 13.37 -89.14 64.59
C PRO A 5 12.38 -88.35 63.71
N GLY A 6 12.92 -87.52 62.84
CA GLY A 6 12.16 -86.69 61.92
C GLY A 6 12.61 -86.86 60.47
N VAL A 7 11.66 -86.88 59.54
CA VAL A 7 11.90 -86.95 58.10
C VAL A 7 11.27 -85.74 57.42
N HIS A 8 12.08 -84.98 56.69
CA HIS A 8 11.65 -83.79 55.95
C HIS A 8 11.84 -83.97 54.44
N TRP A 9 10.76 -83.81 53.69
CA TRP A 9 10.83 -83.61 52.24
C TRP A 9 10.75 -82.12 51.94
N ARG A 10 11.85 -81.57 51.41
CA ARG A 10 11.97 -80.14 51.08
C ARG A 10 11.98 -79.94 49.59
N LYS A 11 11.17 -78.99 49.13
CA LYS A 11 11.12 -78.60 47.72
C LYS A 11 11.16 -77.08 47.59
N ASN A 12 12.18 -76.59 46.91
CA ASN A 12 12.24 -75.20 46.50
C ASN A 12 11.27 -74.98 45.34
N ILE A 13 10.46 -73.94 45.45
CA ILE A 13 9.46 -73.52 44.48
C ILE A 13 9.89 -72.16 43.96
N SER A 14 10.01 -72.03 42.64
CA SER A 14 10.27 -70.77 41.95
C SER A 14 9.02 -70.33 41.19
N VAL A 15 8.55 -69.14 41.49
CA VAL A 15 7.45 -68.46 40.80
C VAL A 15 8.04 -67.74 39.58
N PRO A 16 7.39 -67.75 38.40
CA PRO A 16 7.96 -67.15 37.18
C PRO A 16 7.95 -65.61 37.14
N VAL A 17 7.55 -64.94 38.24
CA VAL A 17 7.45 -63.47 38.34
C VAL A 17 8.09 -62.99 39.64
N ASP A 18 8.55 -61.73 39.66
CA ASP A 18 8.97 -61.04 40.87
C ASP A 18 7.72 -60.64 41.67
N MET A 19 7.44 -61.35 42.77
CA MET A 19 6.22 -61.14 43.56
C MET A 19 6.19 -59.81 44.31
N SER A 20 7.27 -59.02 44.32
CA SER A 20 7.21 -57.64 44.83
C SER A 20 6.25 -56.78 43.98
N GLU A 21 6.12 -57.07 42.68
CA GLU A 21 5.18 -56.42 41.76
C GLU A 21 3.76 -56.98 41.81
N TYR A 22 3.47 -58.00 42.65
CA TYR A 22 2.17 -58.69 42.65
C TYR A 22 1.56 -58.79 44.05
N ASN A 23 0.24 -58.89 44.10
CA ASN A 23 -0.52 -59.21 45.31
C ASN A 23 -1.05 -60.64 45.19
N ILE A 24 -0.78 -61.48 46.19
CA ILE A 24 -1.42 -62.80 46.29
C ILE A 24 -2.90 -62.59 46.65
N THR A 25 -3.79 -63.11 45.83
CA THR A 25 -5.25 -62.92 45.95
C THR A 25 -5.96 -64.11 46.56
N SER A 26 -5.40 -65.32 46.42
CA SER A 26 -5.91 -66.53 47.08
C SER A 26 -4.82 -67.56 47.30
N ALA A 27 -4.97 -68.45 48.28
CA ALA A 27 -4.09 -69.59 48.54
C ALA A 27 -4.87 -70.76 49.15
N ASN A 28 -4.57 -71.98 48.70
CA ASN A 28 -5.23 -73.20 49.15
C ASN A 28 -4.20 -74.35 49.28
N LEU A 29 -4.34 -75.14 50.35
CA LEU A 29 -3.53 -76.30 50.65
C LEU A 29 -4.44 -77.48 51.00
N SER A 30 -4.17 -78.65 50.42
CA SER A 30 -4.80 -79.91 50.79
C SER A 30 -3.72 -80.99 50.87
N VAL A 31 -3.63 -81.65 52.02
CA VAL A 31 -2.59 -82.64 52.32
C VAL A 31 -3.22 -83.85 52.96
N LEU A 32 -3.01 -85.02 52.37
CA LEU A 32 -3.48 -86.32 52.82
C LEU A 32 -2.29 -87.12 53.35
N PHE A 33 -2.45 -87.73 54.52
CA PHE A 33 -1.41 -88.55 55.15
C PHE A 33 -1.94 -89.93 55.52
N ASN A 34 -1.01 -90.86 55.73
CA ASN A 34 -1.29 -92.21 56.20
C ASN A 34 -0.15 -92.70 57.10
N ALA A 35 -0.50 -93.35 58.20
CA ALA A 35 0.46 -93.86 59.16
C ALA A 35 -0.04 -95.18 59.76
N SER A 36 0.89 -96.06 60.13
CA SER A 36 0.60 -97.30 60.81
C SER A 36 1.68 -97.65 61.82
N VAL A 37 1.24 -98.16 62.96
CA VAL A 37 2.08 -98.57 64.10
C VAL A 37 1.65 -99.95 64.60
N GLU A 38 2.54 -100.64 65.30
CA GLU A 38 2.20 -101.84 66.07
C GLU A 38 1.78 -101.47 67.48
N THR A 39 0.68 -102.04 67.97
CA THR A 39 0.13 -101.78 69.32
C THR A 39 0.59 -102.84 70.32
N THR A 40 0.52 -102.54 71.62
CA THR A 40 0.81 -103.45 72.75
C THR A 40 -0.05 -104.72 72.81
N SER A 41 -1.05 -104.84 71.94
CA SER A 41 -1.87 -106.05 71.79
C SER A 41 -1.15 -107.22 71.09
N GLY A 42 0.08 -107.04 70.59
CA GLY A 42 0.89 -108.04 69.87
C GLY A 42 1.96 -108.74 70.71
N GLU A 43 1.78 -110.03 71.00
CA GLU A 43 2.70 -111.04 71.62
C GLU A 43 3.59 -110.68 72.85
N SER A 44 3.71 -109.42 73.28
CA SER A 44 4.49 -108.98 74.46
C SER A 44 3.82 -107.76 75.13
N PRO A 45 3.38 -107.85 76.40
CA PRO A 45 2.66 -106.76 77.09
C PRO A 45 3.58 -105.60 77.54
N LEU A 46 4.73 -105.44 76.90
CA LEU A 46 5.78 -104.46 77.21
C LEU A 46 6.42 -103.89 75.92
N GLU A 47 5.76 -104.07 74.76
CA GLU A 47 6.24 -103.64 73.43
C GLU A 47 5.06 -103.06 72.64
N GLY A 48 5.14 -101.81 72.17
CA GLY A 48 4.14 -101.21 71.28
C GLY A 48 4.09 -99.69 71.34
N PHE A 49 3.55 -99.06 70.29
CA PHE A 49 3.44 -97.60 70.19
C PHE A 49 2.32 -97.06 71.09
N ASP A 50 2.68 -96.41 72.20
CA ASP A 50 1.78 -96.16 73.33
C ASP A 50 1.31 -94.70 73.42
N VAL A 51 0.02 -94.45 73.24
CA VAL A 51 -0.52 -93.08 73.30
C VAL A 51 -0.97 -92.70 74.72
N SER A 52 -1.08 -91.40 75.03
CA SER A 52 -1.48 -90.84 76.35
C SER A 52 -2.76 -91.42 76.99
N GLU A 53 -3.56 -92.19 76.26
CA GLU A 53 -4.82 -92.81 76.70
C GLU A 53 -4.79 -94.35 76.70
N SER A 54 -3.64 -94.97 76.40
CA SER A 54 -3.45 -96.42 76.34
C SER A 54 -2.59 -96.86 77.52
N GLU A 55 -3.23 -97.25 78.63
CA GLU A 55 -2.72 -98.15 79.68
C GLU A 55 -3.51 -97.93 80.98
N THR A 56 -3.65 -98.99 81.78
CA THR A 56 -4.20 -98.91 83.14
C THR A 56 -3.16 -98.51 84.20
N ASP A 57 -1.91 -98.20 83.78
CA ASP A 57 -0.80 -97.86 84.68
C ASP A 57 -0.29 -96.42 84.45
N PRO A 58 -0.66 -95.44 85.29
CA PRO A 58 -0.39 -94.01 85.09
C PRO A 58 1.08 -93.57 85.28
N ASP A 59 2.02 -94.51 85.43
CA ASP A 59 3.43 -94.25 85.79
C ASP A 59 4.43 -94.54 84.64
N GLN A 60 4.00 -94.96 83.45
CA GLN A 60 4.90 -95.39 82.36
C GLN A 60 5.37 -94.24 81.43
N PHE A 61 4.49 -93.30 81.08
CA PHE A 61 4.79 -92.12 80.25
C PHE A 61 3.83 -90.95 80.57
N GLY A 62 4.21 -89.70 80.29
CA GLY A 62 3.42 -88.51 80.66
C GLY A 62 2.59 -87.87 79.54
N ILE A 63 2.99 -88.06 78.29
CA ILE A 63 2.48 -87.44 77.05
C ILE A 63 2.09 -88.52 76.01
N GLY A 64 2.69 -89.71 76.08
CA GLY A 64 2.60 -90.80 75.11
C GLY A 64 3.35 -90.53 73.81
N ASP A 65 3.43 -91.58 73.00
CA ASP A 65 3.98 -91.60 71.66
C ASP A 65 3.03 -90.96 70.66
N PHE A 66 3.59 -90.33 69.65
CA PHE A 66 2.79 -89.71 68.60
C PHE A 66 3.61 -89.45 67.34
N ILE A 67 2.91 -89.41 66.22
CA ILE A 67 3.45 -88.96 64.95
C ILE A 67 2.88 -87.58 64.66
N THR A 68 3.76 -86.63 64.33
CA THR A 68 3.39 -85.28 63.92
C THR A 68 3.64 -85.10 62.44
N PHE A 69 2.57 -84.90 61.68
CA PHE A 69 2.61 -84.49 60.28
C PHE A 69 2.44 -82.98 60.18
N TYR A 70 3.31 -82.30 59.44
CA TYR A 70 3.19 -80.86 59.25
C TYR A 70 3.71 -80.39 57.90
N VAL A 71 3.22 -79.23 57.47
CA VAL A 71 3.70 -78.54 56.28
C VAL A 71 4.21 -77.17 56.65
N LEU A 72 5.41 -76.83 56.18
CA LEU A 72 6.03 -75.52 56.38
C LEU A 72 6.17 -74.77 55.05
N ILE A 73 5.98 -73.46 55.08
CA ILE A 73 6.54 -72.52 54.10
C ILE A 73 7.69 -71.78 54.75
N SER A 74 8.80 -71.61 54.03
CA SER A 74 10.00 -70.93 54.52
C SER A 74 10.77 -70.25 53.41
N ASP A 75 11.70 -69.36 53.76
CA ASP A 75 12.74 -68.87 52.84
C ASP A 75 13.67 -70.01 52.38
N ILE A 76 14.46 -69.78 51.32
CA ILE A 76 15.37 -70.80 50.76
C ILE A 76 16.37 -71.31 51.80
N ASP A 77 16.82 -70.45 52.73
CA ASP A 77 17.76 -70.81 53.79
C ASP A 77 17.08 -71.50 54.99
N LEU A 78 15.75 -71.66 54.96
CA LEU A 78 14.94 -72.29 56.01
C LEU A 78 14.97 -71.57 57.36
N LYS A 79 15.33 -70.28 57.40
CA LYS A 79 15.51 -69.52 58.65
C LYS A 79 14.18 -69.07 59.27
N ASN A 80 13.15 -68.92 58.47
CA ASN A 80 11.84 -68.40 58.85
C ASN A 80 10.74 -69.40 58.44
N PRO A 81 10.67 -70.57 59.09
CA PRO A 81 9.61 -71.54 58.83
C PRO A 81 8.28 -71.12 59.46
N TYR A 82 7.21 -71.23 58.67
CA TYR A 82 5.83 -71.03 59.08
C TYR A 82 5.06 -72.34 58.91
N VAL A 83 4.49 -72.86 59.99
CA VAL A 83 3.61 -74.04 59.93
C VAL A 83 2.29 -73.62 59.29
N ILE A 84 1.94 -74.24 58.16
CA ILE A 84 0.71 -73.97 57.39
C ILE A 84 -0.25 -75.15 57.35
N ALA A 85 0.20 -76.33 57.78
CA ALA A 85 -0.67 -77.45 58.13
C ALA A 85 -0.04 -78.26 59.25
N PHE A 86 -0.86 -78.82 60.13
CA PHE A 86 -0.41 -79.58 61.29
C PHE A 86 -1.42 -80.66 61.68
N ASN A 87 -0.94 -81.87 61.95
CA ASN A 87 -1.69 -82.95 62.56
C ASN A 87 -0.74 -83.69 63.51
N ARG A 88 -1.14 -83.86 64.76
CA ARG A 88 -0.46 -84.72 65.72
C ARG A 88 -1.43 -85.85 66.06
N THR A 89 -1.01 -87.09 65.85
CA THR A 89 -1.83 -88.26 66.18
C THR A 89 -2.08 -88.30 67.69
N THR A 90 -3.30 -88.60 68.09
CA THR A 90 -3.71 -88.68 69.51
C THR A 90 -4.19 -90.06 69.92
N ASP A 91 -4.55 -90.88 68.92
CA ASP A 91 -5.21 -92.18 69.08
C ASP A 91 -4.51 -93.32 68.29
N LEU A 92 -3.51 -93.00 67.46
CA LEU A 92 -2.73 -93.99 66.71
C LEU A 92 -1.84 -94.79 67.67
N GLY A 93 -2.21 -96.04 67.96
CA GLY A 93 -1.46 -96.90 68.89
C GLY A 93 -2.26 -97.46 70.06
N GLN A 94 -3.54 -97.07 70.25
CA GLN A 94 -4.31 -97.46 71.44
C GLN A 94 -4.39 -98.99 71.67
N ASP A 95 -4.09 -99.45 72.90
CA ASP A 95 -4.06 -100.87 73.34
C ASP A 95 -5.34 -101.67 73.10
N SER A 96 -6.47 -100.99 72.85
CA SER A 96 -7.76 -101.62 72.53
C SER A 96 -7.96 -101.93 71.05
N GLY A 97 -6.98 -101.59 70.21
CA GLY A 97 -6.98 -101.75 68.77
C GLY A 97 -6.46 -103.10 68.25
N PRO A 98 -6.51 -103.34 66.93
CA PRO A 98 -5.78 -104.45 66.31
C PRO A 98 -4.27 -104.34 66.58
N THR A 99 -3.54 -105.46 66.43
CA THR A 99 -2.07 -105.51 66.54
C THR A 99 -1.36 -104.49 65.63
N ILE A 100 -2.01 -104.07 64.54
CA ILE A 100 -1.55 -103.02 63.64
C ILE A 100 -2.63 -101.95 63.57
N ASP A 101 -2.36 -100.77 64.12
CA ASP A 101 -3.26 -99.62 64.05
C ASP A 101 -2.89 -98.70 62.88
N ILE A 102 -3.89 -98.03 62.31
CA ILE A 102 -3.75 -97.24 61.08
C ILE A 102 -4.59 -95.96 61.18
N ILE A 103 -3.97 -94.82 60.87
CA ILE A 103 -4.65 -93.55 60.69
C ILE A 103 -4.42 -93.02 59.27
N SER A 104 -5.48 -92.49 58.66
CA SER A 104 -5.39 -91.77 57.39
C SER A 104 -6.38 -90.61 57.37
N GLY A 105 -6.02 -89.52 56.71
CA GLY A 105 -6.90 -88.36 56.62
C GLY A 105 -6.22 -87.09 56.18
N ASN A 106 -7.00 -86.01 56.12
CA ASN A 106 -6.46 -84.70 55.81
C ASN A 106 -5.76 -84.11 57.02
N ILE A 107 -4.60 -83.50 56.78
CA ILE A 107 -3.96 -82.63 57.75
C ILE A 107 -4.79 -81.35 57.87
N TYR A 108 -4.98 -80.87 59.10
CA TYR A 108 -5.60 -79.57 59.32
C TYR A 108 -4.73 -78.47 58.70
N SER A 109 -5.28 -77.77 57.72
CA SER A 109 -4.65 -76.62 57.07
C SER A 109 -5.12 -75.34 57.74
N TYR A 110 -4.20 -74.42 58.01
CA TYR A 110 -4.55 -73.10 58.55
C TYR A 110 -5.33 -72.27 57.51
N ASP A 111 -6.01 -71.22 58.00
CA ASP A 111 -6.78 -70.30 57.17
C ASP A 111 -5.94 -69.69 56.02
N GLU A 112 -6.59 -69.42 54.89
CA GLU A 112 -5.97 -68.83 53.69
C GLU A 112 -5.13 -67.57 54.00
N SER A 113 -5.59 -66.72 54.93
CA SER A 113 -4.86 -65.52 55.35
C SER A 113 -3.51 -65.82 56.01
N VAL A 114 -3.41 -66.93 56.76
CA VAL A 114 -2.17 -67.39 57.38
C VAL A 114 -1.22 -67.92 56.31
N ILE A 115 -1.74 -68.69 55.35
CA ILE A 115 -0.97 -69.22 54.22
C ILE A 115 -0.43 -68.08 53.35
N ILE A 116 -1.25 -67.08 53.03
CA ILE A 116 -0.83 -65.88 52.28
C ILE A 116 0.22 -65.10 53.06
N THR A 117 0.09 -64.98 54.38
CA THR A 117 1.10 -64.32 55.23
C THR A 117 2.43 -65.07 55.19
N ALA A 118 2.41 -66.40 55.28
CA ALA A 118 3.59 -67.24 55.17
C ALA A 118 4.26 -67.12 53.79
N LEU A 119 3.47 -67.12 52.70
CA LEU A 119 3.94 -66.91 51.33
C LEU A 119 4.63 -65.55 51.19
N ASN A 120 3.96 -64.47 51.58
CA ASN A 120 4.52 -63.12 51.49
C ASN A 120 5.81 -63.01 52.29
N SER A 121 5.84 -63.57 53.51
CA SER A 121 7.05 -63.52 54.33
C SER A 121 8.22 -64.29 53.71
N ALA A 122 7.98 -65.50 53.20
CA ALA A 122 9.02 -66.28 52.54
C ALA A 122 9.56 -65.58 51.27
N LEU A 123 8.66 -65.05 50.44
CA LEU A 123 9.02 -64.33 49.22
C LEU A 123 9.74 -63.01 49.52
N GLU A 124 9.37 -62.28 50.57
CA GLU A 124 10.05 -61.03 50.98
C GLU A 124 11.50 -61.26 51.42
N LYS A 125 11.86 -62.47 51.88
CA LYS A 125 13.24 -62.82 52.24
C LYS A 125 14.12 -63.17 51.04
N ASP A 126 13.53 -63.49 49.89
CA ASP A 126 14.26 -63.75 48.65
C ASP A 126 14.57 -62.45 47.93
N LEU A 127 15.83 -62.24 47.52
CA LEU A 127 16.25 -61.01 46.82
C LEU A 127 15.53 -60.80 45.48
N THR A 128 15.05 -61.87 44.87
CA THR A 128 14.28 -61.82 43.62
C THR A 128 12.78 -61.92 43.83
N HIS A 129 12.33 -62.02 45.09
CA HIS A 129 10.95 -62.24 45.52
C HIS A 129 10.21 -63.32 44.73
N SER A 130 10.90 -64.38 44.33
CA SER A 130 10.36 -65.40 43.43
C SER A 130 10.53 -66.82 43.97
N ASN A 131 11.31 -67.01 45.04
CA ASN A 131 11.63 -68.33 45.56
C ASN A 131 11.17 -68.53 47.00
N LEU A 132 10.68 -69.74 47.29
CA LEU A 132 10.32 -70.21 48.63
C LEU A 132 10.57 -71.70 48.76
N THR A 133 10.58 -72.24 49.99
CA THR A 133 10.69 -73.67 50.24
C THR A 133 9.45 -74.19 50.95
N ILE A 134 8.86 -75.25 50.39
CA ILE A 134 7.82 -76.05 51.06
C ILE A 134 8.49 -77.26 51.70
N THR A 135 8.20 -77.49 52.98
CA THR A 135 8.66 -78.69 53.70
C THR A 135 7.44 -79.52 54.12
N LEU A 136 7.43 -80.79 53.75
CA LEU A 136 6.54 -81.79 54.35
C LEU A 136 7.35 -82.52 55.42
N GLY A 137 6.91 -82.47 56.68
CA GLY A 137 7.62 -83.02 57.83
C GLY A 137 6.82 -84.10 58.55
N ILE A 138 7.50 -85.18 58.92
CA ILE A 138 6.99 -86.22 59.83
C ILE A 138 7.98 -86.31 60.98
N ASP A 139 7.53 -86.03 62.19
CA ASP A 139 8.29 -86.28 63.40
C ASP A 139 7.62 -87.37 64.22
N ILE A 140 8.36 -88.36 64.68
CA ILE A 140 7.86 -89.45 65.53
C ILE A 140 8.44 -89.23 66.92
N TYR A 141 7.58 -89.16 67.94
CA TYR A 141 7.96 -89.11 69.34
C TYR A 141 7.71 -90.46 69.99
N CYS A 142 8.72 -90.94 70.69
CA CYS A 142 8.70 -92.13 71.53
C CYS A 142 9.08 -91.68 72.94
N GLU A 143 8.15 -91.66 73.89
CA GLU A 143 8.40 -91.11 75.22
C GLU A 143 9.13 -92.08 76.13
N ASP A 144 8.75 -93.35 76.09
CA ASP A 144 9.23 -94.32 77.03
C ASP A 144 10.69 -94.70 76.72
N ASN A 145 11.45 -95.03 77.76
CA ASN A 145 12.90 -95.22 77.67
C ASN A 145 13.36 -96.49 78.40
N TRP A 146 12.46 -97.46 78.51
CA TRP A 146 12.78 -98.73 79.14
C TRP A 146 13.67 -99.53 78.18
N GLY A 147 14.78 -100.10 78.67
CA GLY A 147 15.78 -100.76 77.83
C GLY A 147 15.32 -102.02 77.08
N SER A 148 14.02 -102.36 77.13
CA SER A 148 13.39 -103.50 76.46
C SER A 148 12.13 -103.13 75.68
N ASP A 149 11.68 -101.87 75.72
CA ASP A 149 10.53 -101.45 74.91
C ASP A 149 10.95 -101.17 73.45
N ILE A 150 10.06 -101.49 72.51
CA ILE A 150 10.27 -101.38 71.06
C ILE A 150 9.01 -100.82 70.40
N ASP A 151 9.04 -99.51 70.11
CA ASP A 151 8.09 -98.87 69.21
C ASP A 151 8.30 -99.22 67.74
N THR A 152 7.32 -99.87 67.13
CA THR A 152 7.35 -100.18 65.70
C THR A 152 6.38 -99.32 64.91
N VAL A 153 6.94 -98.36 64.15
CA VAL A 153 6.20 -97.62 63.10
C VAL A 153 6.37 -98.33 61.77
N ASN A 154 5.32 -99.01 61.30
CA ASN A 154 5.31 -99.75 60.04
C ASN A 154 5.51 -98.84 58.82
N TYR A 155 4.79 -97.72 58.80
CA TYR A 155 4.96 -96.68 57.79
C TYR A 155 4.37 -95.36 58.29
N ALA A 156 4.92 -94.24 57.80
CA ALA A 156 4.33 -92.92 57.92
C ALA A 156 4.69 -92.13 56.65
N TYR A 157 3.70 -91.67 55.90
CA TYR A 157 3.94 -90.97 54.63
C TYR A 157 2.81 -90.00 54.26
N PHE A 158 3.14 -89.06 53.39
CA PHE A 158 2.16 -88.20 52.72
C PHE A 158 1.68 -88.88 51.44
N GLU A 159 0.36 -89.02 51.27
CA GLU A 159 -0.27 -89.58 50.07
C GLU A 159 -0.34 -88.53 48.95
N GLU A 160 -0.79 -87.33 49.31
CA GLU A 160 -0.99 -86.23 48.36
C GLU A 160 -0.74 -84.90 49.06
N ALA A 161 -0.14 -83.95 48.34
CA ALA A 161 0.02 -82.57 48.79
C ALA A 161 -0.21 -81.62 47.60
N ASN A 162 -1.38 -80.97 47.58
CA ASN A 162 -1.77 -80.00 46.56
C ASN A 162 -1.74 -78.60 47.13
N PHE A 163 -0.92 -77.74 46.52
CA PHE A 163 -0.78 -76.35 46.89
C PHE A 163 -0.98 -75.44 45.69
N THR A 164 -1.92 -74.50 45.80
CA THR A 164 -2.26 -73.56 44.72
C THR A 164 -2.47 -72.16 45.28
N PHE A 165 -1.99 -71.13 44.60
CA PHE A 165 -2.28 -69.74 44.93
C PHE A 165 -2.43 -68.90 43.66
N THR A 166 -3.16 -67.79 43.74
CA THR A 166 -3.37 -66.84 42.63
C THR A 166 -2.85 -65.45 43.00
N TYR A 167 -2.55 -64.62 42.00
CA TYR A 167 -2.01 -63.28 42.22
C TYR A 167 -2.37 -62.31 41.09
N GLU A 168 -2.34 -61.01 41.39
CA GLU A 168 -2.60 -59.92 40.45
C GLU A 168 -1.47 -58.88 40.48
N ARG A 169 -1.18 -58.25 39.33
CA ARG A 169 -0.11 -57.26 39.24
C ARG A 169 -0.52 -55.98 39.95
N LYS A 170 0.39 -55.41 40.74
CA LYS A 170 0.24 -54.10 41.36
C LYS A 170 0.41 -53.00 40.31
N MET A 171 -0.60 -52.15 40.19
CA MET A 171 -0.53 -50.89 39.46
C MET A 171 -0.37 -49.78 40.47
N ASP A 172 0.74 -49.04 40.39
CA ASP A 172 1.01 -47.96 41.35
C ASP A 172 0.28 -46.66 41.00
N LYS A 173 -0.20 -45.98 42.04
CA LYS A 173 -0.71 -44.63 41.94
C LYS A 173 0.37 -43.69 41.35
N PHE A 174 -0.05 -42.81 40.47
CA PHE A 174 0.77 -41.82 39.77
C PHE A 174 1.76 -42.39 38.74
N SER A 175 1.70 -43.70 38.47
CA SER A 175 2.34 -44.26 37.29
C SER A 175 1.76 -43.64 36.02
N SER A 176 2.59 -43.49 34.99
CA SER A 176 2.17 -42.92 33.72
C SER A 176 2.98 -43.48 32.55
N ILE A 177 2.38 -43.40 31.37
CA ILE A 177 3.01 -43.68 30.08
C ILE A 177 2.65 -42.57 29.11
N SER A 178 3.53 -42.22 28.18
CA SER A 178 3.30 -41.06 27.30
C SER A 178 3.77 -41.31 25.88
N TRP A 179 3.02 -40.77 24.92
CA TRP A 179 3.41 -40.63 23.53
C TRP A 179 3.96 -39.23 23.32
N ASN A 180 5.24 -39.13 22.96
CA ASN A 180 5.96 -37.87 22.83
C ASN A 180 6.29 -37.58 21.36
N GLN A 181 6.09 -36.34 20.94
CA GLN A 181 6.50 -35.82 19.64
C GLN A 181 7.15 -34.46 19.82
N VAL A 182 8.29 -34.22 19.17
CA VAL A 182 8.94 -32.90 19.12
C VAL A 182 8.79 -32.36 17.70
N GLY A 183 8.23 -31.17 17.59
CA GLY A 183 8.11 -30.39 16.36
C GLY A 183 9.15 -29.27 16.29
N ASN A 184 9.08 -28.48 15.23
CA ASN A 184 9.93 -27.30 15.03
C ASN A 184 9.52 -26.16 15.97
N ASN A 185 10.40 -25.17 16.11
CA ASN A 185 10.07 -23.90 16.73
C ASN A 185 9.44 -22.92 15.73
N ILE A 186 8.82 -21.86 16.27
CA ILE A 186 8.37 -20.69 15.51
C ILE A 186 9.24 -19.51 15.95
N SER A 187 9.94 -18.89 14.99
CA SER A 187 10.90 -17.81 15.20
C SER A 187 10.56 -16.58 14.36
N GLY A 188 10.94 -15.39 14.80
CA GLY A 188 10.68 -14.10 14.10
C GLY A 188 11.00 -12.90 15.00
N ALA A 189 11.03 -11.67 14.48
CA ALA A 189 11.34 -10.49 15.30
C ALA A 189 10.18 -10.12 16.23
N GLU A 190 9.04 -9.72 15.65
CA GLU A 190 7.77 -9.51 16.34
C GLU A 190 6.77 -10.52 15.80
N PHE A 191 6.30 -11.42 16.66
CA PHE A 191 5.30 -12.42 16.28
C PHE A 191 4.28 -12.57 17.41
N GLN A 192 3.05 -12.90 17.06
CA GLN A 192 1.97 -13.13 18.00
C GLN A 192 1.26 -14.43 17.58
N ILE A 193 1.22 -15.42 18.49
CA ILE A 193 0.37 -16.59 18.30
C ILE A 193 -1.09 -16.13 18.42
N GLU A 194 -1.89 -16.36 17.38
CA GLU A 194 -3.32 -16.06 17.41
C GLU A 194 -4.13 -17.23 17.96
N ASN A 195 -3.81 -18.45 17.54
CA ASN A 195 -4.52 -19.66 17.94
C ASN A 195 -3.61 -20.89 17.83
N ALA A 196 -3.80 -21.86 18.71
CA ALA A 196 -3.24 -23.20 18.60
C ALA A 196 -4.23 -24.26 19.06
N GLU A 197 -4.61 -25.17 18.17
CA GLU A 197 -5.63 -26.19 18.41
C GLU A 197 -5.05 -27.60 18.26
N LEU A 198 -5.10 -28.38 19.34
CA LEU A 198 -4.73 -29.79 19.36
C LEU A 198 -5.97 -30.66 19.15
N ASN A 199 -5.90 -31.56 18.16
CA ASN A 199 -6.92 -32.56 17.88
C ASN A 199 -6.31 -33.95 17.89
N PHE A 200 -7.04 -34.92 18.44
CA PHE A 200 -6.75 -36.34 18.28
C PHE A 200 -8.00 -37.17 18.51
N LYS A 201 -7.97 -38.43 18.05
CA LYS A 201 -8.96 -39.45 18.36
C LYS A 201 -8.35 -40.49 19.29
N TYR A 202 -9.18 -41.09 20.12
CA TYR A 202 -8.77 -42.17 20.99
C TYR A 202 -9.86 -43.24 21.12
N LYS A 203 -9.44 -44.45 21.51
CA LYS A 203 -10.33 -45.54 21.94
C LYS A 203 -9.64 -46.41 22.98
N ILE A 204 -10.43 -47.17 23.71
CA ILE A 204 -9.97 -48.24 24.60
C ILE A 204 -10.55 -49.57 24.09
N ASP A 205 -9.81 -50.67 24.16
CA ASP A 205 -10.28 -51.98 23.67
C ASP A 205 -11.32 -52.65 24.59
N GLN A 206 -11.35 -52.27 25.86
CA GLN A 206 -12.32 -52.74 26.86
C GLN A 206 -12.72 -51.65 27.84
N LYS A 207 -13.81 -51.85 28.60
CA LYS A 207 -14.25 -50.85 29.59
C LYS A 207 -13.21 -50.68 30.69
N TRP A 208 -12.91 -49.43 31.05
CA TRP A 208 -12.02 -49.12 32.17
C TRP A 208 -12.61 -49.63 33.50
N PRO A 209 -11.80 -50.25 34.40
CA PRO A 209 -12.27 -50.75 35.69
C PRO A 209 -12.52 -49.59 36.68
N THR A 210 -13.66 -48.90 36.51
CA THR A 210 -14.02 -47.70 37.27
C THR A 210 -14.11 -47.93 38.78
N ASN A 211 -14.44 -49.15 39.22
CA ASN A 211 -14.43 -49.53 40.64
C ASN A 211 -13.02 -49.56 41.25
N LEU A 212 -11.98 -49.78 40.43
CA LEU A 212 -10.58 -49.82 40.88
C LEU A 212 -9.90 -48.45 40.75
N SER A 213 -10.16 -47.71 39.66
CA SER A 213 -9.56 -46.39 39.45
C SER A 213 -10.41 -45.44 38.61
N ALA A 214 -11.45 -44.85 39.21
CA ALA A 214 -12.36 -43.93 38.52
C ALA A 214 -11.71 -42.64 37.97
N PHE A 215 -10.57 -42.22 38.54
CA PHE A 215 -9.94 -40.92 38.27
C PHE A 215 -8.73 -40.99 37.32
N SER A 216 -8.37 -42.17 36.82
CA SER A 216 -7.31 -42.27 35.81
C SER A 216 -7.72 -41.53 34.53
N GLU A 217 -6.75 -40.89 33.88
CA GLU A 217 -7.03 -39.89 32.84
C GLU A 217 -5.95 -39.84 31.76
N ILE A 218 -6.32 -39.31 30.60
CA ILE A 218 -5.40 -38.87 29.55
C ILE A 218 -5.15 -37.38 29.76
N ARG A 219 -3.88 -37.00 29.86
CA ARG A 219 -3.38 -35.64 29.99
C ARG A 219 -2.67 -35.21 28.73
N ILE A 220 -2.68 -33.92 28.47
CA ILE A 220 -1.97 -33.28 27.36
C ILE A 220 -0.89 -32.40 27.99
N LEU A 221 0.33 -32.48 27.49
CA LEU A 221 1.41 -31.57 27.85
C LEU A 221 2.00 -30.97 26.57
N ILE A 222 2.24 -29.66 26.61
CA ILE A 222 2.94 -28.93 25.55
C ILE A 222 4.18 -28.30 26.18
N ASN A 223 5.38 -28.58 25.65
CA ASN A 223 6.64 -28.13 26.23
C ASN A 223 6.77 -28.49 27.72
N ASP A 224 6.38 -29.73 28.06
CA ASP A 224 6.31 -30.26 29.44
C ASP A 224 5.34 -29.52 30.38
N ASN A 225 4.58 -28.53 29.88
CA ASN A 225 3.55 -27.84 30.64
C ASN A 225 2.21 -28.56 30.49
N PRO A 226 1.55 -28.97 31.60
CA PRO A 226 0.26 -29.65 31.52
C PRO A 226 -0.84 -28.69 31.08
N TYR A 227 -1.68 -29.16 30.16
CA TYR A 227 -2.94 -28.51 29.84
C TYR A 227 -3.99 -28.81 30.91
N ALA A 228 -4.86 -27.83 31.20
CA ALA A 228 -5.79 -27.90 32.32
C ALA A 228 -6.88 -28.97 32.14
N GLU A 229 -7.34 -29.20 30.90
CA GLU A 229 -8.37 -30.20 30.63
C GLU A 229 -7.77 -31.59 30.42
N THR A 230 -8.42 -32.60 30.99
CA THR A 230 -8.05 -34.01 30.89
C THR A 230 -9.24 -34.84 30.43
N ILE A 231 -8.97 -36.06 29.95
CA ILE A 231 -10.00 -37.01 29.52
C ILE A 231 -10.04 -38.16 30.51
N ARG A 232 -11.18 -38.42 31.15
CA ARG A 232 -11.31 -39.55 32.06
C ARG A 232 -11.29 -40.88 31.28
N LEU A 233 -10.50 -41.85 31.75
CA LEU A 233 -10.51 -43.20 31.16
C LEU A 233 -11.82 -43.93 31.40
N SER A 234 -12.54 -43.61 32.49
CA SER A 234 -13.87 -44.13 32.80
C SER A 234 -14.94 -43.72 31.79
N SER A 235 -14.71 -42.68 30.98
CA SER A 235 -15.58 -42.24 29.89
C SER A 235 -15.05 -42.61 28.49
N ALA A 236 -14.00 -43.43 28.40
CA ALA A 236 -13.43 -43.82 27.11
C ALA A 236 -14.36 -44.77 26.32
N ASN A 237 -14.48 -44.52 25.01
CA ASN A 237 -15.30 -45.33 24.11
C ASN A 237 -14.52 -46.51 23.52
N LEU A 238 -15.24 -47.58 23.17
CA LEU A 238 -14.67 -48.76 22.50
C LEU A 238 -14.36 -48.55 21.01
N THR A 239 -14.85 -47.45 20.44
CA THR A 239 -14.61 -47.05 19.05
C THR A 239 -13.93 -45.69 19.03
N PHE A 240 -13.20 -45.39 17.96
CA PHE A 240 -12.51 -44.11 17.83
C PHE A 240 -13.50 -42.95 17.87
N SER A 241 -13.34 -42.09 18.87
CA SER A 241 -14.04 -40.81 18.97
C SER A 241 -13.03 -39.67 19.10
N ALA A 242 -13.43 -38.47 18.67
CA ALA A 242 -12.65 -37.27 18.94
C ALA A 242 -12.48 -37.10 20.46
N ALA A 243 -11.26 -36.75 20.87
CA ALA A 243 -10.92 -36.49 22.26
C ALA A 243 -11.76 -35.36 22.87
N LYS A 244 -12.03 -34.32 22.08
CA LYS A 244 -12.95 -33.23 22.37
C LYS A 244 -13.52 -32.71 21.05
N GLN A 245 -14.81 -32.39 21.05
CA GLN A 245 -15.43 -31.75 19.89
C GLN A 245 -14.88 -30.31 19.77
N GLY A 246 -14.28 -29.97 18.63
CA GLY A 246 -13.63 -28.67 18.41
C GLY A 246 -12.22 -28.55 18.99
N GLY A 247 -11.58 -29.67 19.37
CA GLY A 247 -10.19 -29.69 19.80
C GLY A 247 -9.91 -29.08 21.18
N PHE A 248 -8.64 -29.09 21.56
CA PHE A 248 -8.12 -28.42 22.75
C PHE A 248 -7.37 -27.15 22.34
N ASP A 249 -7.83 -26.01 22.83
CA ASP A 249 -7.14 -24.73 22.66
C ASP A 249 -5.91 -24.68 23.58
N VAL A 250 -4.74 -24.87 23.00
CA VAL A 250 -3.44 -24.87 23.68
C VAL A 250 -2.63 -23.61 23.37
N THR A 251 -3.27 -22.54 22.88
CA THR A 251 -2.64 -21.27 22.44
C THR A 251 -1.65 -20.74 23.48
N ASN A 252 -2.06 -20.72 24.74
CA ASN A 252 -1.27 -20.17 25.86
C ASN A 252 -0.02 -21.00 26.21
N LEU A 253 0.16 -22.19 25.62
CA LEU A 253 1.31 -23.08 25.86
C LEU A 253 2.34 -23.03 24.73
N ILE A 254 2.03 -22.38 23.61
CA ILE A 254 2.97 -22.22 22.50
C ILE A 254 3.93 -21.06 22.80
N LEU A 255 5.23 -21.38 22.84
CA LEU A 255 6.29 -20.42 23.15
C LEU A 255 7.09 -20.05 21.91
N LYS A 256 7.57 -18.80 21.87
CA LYS A 256 8.52 -18.32 20.86
C LYS A 256 9.85 -19.03 20.96
N ASP A 257 10.51 -19.27 19.83
CA ASP A 257 11.93 -19.66 19.75
C ASP A 257 12.27 -20.95 20.53
N VAL A 258 11.24 -21.75 20.86
CA VAL A 258 11.36 -23.03 21.56
C VAL A 258 10.71 -24.11 20.70
N ASN A 259 11.38 -25.27 20.58
CA ASN A 259 10.82 -26.41 19.87
C ASN A 259 9.52 -26.85 20.55
N ILE A 260 8.47 -27.06 19.76
CA ILE A 260 7.15 -27.41 20.30
C ILE A 260 7.11 -28.91 20.56
N SER A 261 7.16 -29.34 21.82
CA SER A 261 6.94 -30.73 22.22
C SER A 261 5.48 -30.97 22.60
N LEU A 262 4.93 -32.11 22.17
CA LEU A 262 3.61 -32.61 22.54
C LEU A 262 3.81 -33.95 23.27
N SER A 263 3.16 -34.08 24.43
CA SER A 263 3.03 -35.34 25.15
C SER A 263 1.56 -35.63 25.40
N ILE A 264 1.07 -36.79 24.94
CA ILE A 264 -0.22 -37.34 25.36
C ILE A 264 0.08 -38.42 26.39
N GLN A 265 -0.37 -38.23 27.62
CA GLN A 265 0.01 -39.05 28.76
C GLN A 265 -1.19 -39.79 29.34
N VAL A 266 -1.11 -41.10 29.52
CA VAL A 266 -2.04 -41.87 30.36
C VAL A 266 -1.51 -41.84 31.78
N PHE A 267 -2.33 -41.39 32.72
CA PHE A 267 -2.00 -41.22 34.13
C PHE A 267 -2.91 -42.08 35.02
N ILE A 268 -2.29 -42.86 35.91
CA ILE A 268 -2.97 -43.74 36.84
C ILE A 268 -3.21 -43.03 38.18
N ALA A 269 -4.47 -42.95 38.61
CA ALA A 269 -4.85 -42.15 39.79
C ALA A 269 -4.93 -42.93 41.12
N ASN A 270 -4.91 -44.26 41.08
CA ASN A 270 -5.07 -45.13 42.26
C ASN A 270 -4.08 -46.30 42.20
N THR A 271 -3.77 -46.87 43.36
CA THR A 271 -3.09 -48.17 43.44
C THR A 271 -4.13 -49.28 43.40
N PHE A 272 -3.98 -50.27 42.52
CA PHE A 272 -4.91 -51.41 42.43
C PHE A 272 -4.24 -52.67 41.86
N GLY A 273 -4.81 -53.85 42.16
CA GLY A 273 -4.47 -55.12 41.52
C GLY A 273 -5.14 -55.23 40.15
N PHE A 274 -4.39 -55.66 39.13
CA PHE A 274 -4.94 -55.84 37.79
C PHE A 274 -4.29 -57.03 37.08
N ASN A 275 -5.12 -57.87 36.46
CA ASN A 275 -4.69 -59.11 35.79
C ASN A 275 -5.10 -59.15 34.31
N GLN A 276 -5.51 -58.03 33.74
CA GLN A 276 -5.90 -57.92 32.33
C GLN A 276 -5.02 -56.89 31.61
N ASN A 277 -4.92 -57.04 30.29
CA ASN A 277 -4.30 -56.02 29.45
C ASN A 277 -5.38 -55.08 28.91
N ILE A 278 -5.13 -53.78 29.02
CA ILE A 278 -5.95 -52.74 28.39
C ILE A 278 -5.11 -52.06 27.30
N THR A 279 -5.63 -52.00 26.09
CA THR A 279 -5.03 -51.28 24.97
C THR A 279 -5.74 -49.95 24.77
N ILE A 280 -5.01 -48.85 24.93
CA ILE A 280 -5.45 -47.51 24.55
C ILE A 280 -4.82 -47.17 23.21
N SER A 281 -5.63 -46.84 22.21
CA SER A 281 -5.18 -46.44 20.89
C SER A 281 -5.44 -44.95 20.66
N ILE A 282 -4.44 -44.23 20.15
CA ILE A 282 -4.52 -42.82 19.75
C ILE A 282 -4.29 -42.74 18.24
N ASP A 283 -5.07 -41.92 17.55
CA ASP A 283 -4.98 -41.74 16.10
C ASP A 283 -5.36 -40.31 15.68
N ASN A 284 -4.99 -39.91 14.45
CA ASN A 284 -5.27 -38.60 13.86
C ASN A 284 -4.86 -37.42 14.74
N VAL A 285 -3.63 -37.45 15.26
CA VAL A 285 -3.07 -36.36 16.07
C VAL A 285 -2.65 -35.21 15.17
N SER A 286 -3.15 -34.00 15.43
CA SER A 286 -2.75 -32.77 14.73
C SER A 286 -2.75 -31.58 15.67
N LEU A 287 -1.68 -30.77 15.62
CA LEU A 287 -1.58 -29.47 16.27
C LEU A 287 -1.51 -28.39 15.18
N ILE A 288 -2.53 -27.55 15.10
CA ILE A 288 -2.65 -26.48 14.11
C ILE A 288 -2.39 -25.15 14.81
N ILE A 289 -1.45 -24.35 14.32
CA ILE A 289 -1.04 -23.08 14.92
C ILE A 289 -1.17 -21.97 13.88
N THR A 290 -1.83 -20.86 14.24
CA THR A 290 -1.89 -19.62 13.45
C THR A 290 -1.19 -18.49 14.20
N TYR A 291 -0.43 -17.67 13.47
CA TYR A 291 0.35 -16.56 14.02
C TYR A 291 0.45 -15.40 13.04
N ILE A 292 0.66 -14.21 13.58
CA ILE A 292 1.01 -12.99 12.82
C ILE A 292 2.50 -12.72 13.05
N GLU A 293 3.23 -12.40 11.98
CA GLU A 293 4.58 -11.85 12.04
C GLU A 293 4.54 -10.39 11.60
N THR A 294 5.02 -9.48 12.45
CA THR A 294 5.20 -8.07 12.12
C THR A 294 6.66 -7.86 11.72
N VAL A 295 6.86 -7.38 10.50
CA VAL A 295 8.17 -6.99 9.97
C VAL A 295 8.22 -5.47 9.84
N LEU A 296 9.34 -4.87 10.25
CA LEU A 296 9.57 -3.45 10.06
C LEU A 296 9.74 -3.14 8.58
N ASP A 297 9.17 -2.02 8.13
CA ASP A 297 9.36 -1.53 6.78
C ASP A 297 10.84 -1.15 6.54
N ILE A 298 11.32 -1.41 5.33
CA ILE A 298 12.67 -1.02 4.89
C ILE A 298 12.69 0.50 4.68
N PRO A 299 13.61 1.25 5.32
CA PRO A 299 13.67 2.69 5.14
C PRO A 299 13.96 3.13 3.70
N THR A 300 13.24 4.13 3.22
CA THR A 300 13.27 4.59 1.83
C THR A 300 13.57 6.08 1.70
N ILE A 301 13.87 6.52 0.48
CA ILE A 301 13.99 7.92 0.07
C ILE A 301 13.34 8.12 -1.30
N LEU A 302 12.95 9.36 -1.58
CA LEU A 302 12.35 9.75 -2.84
C LEU A 302 13.04 10.99 -3.40
N ASP A 303 13.66 10.85 -4.58
CA ASP A 303 14.25 11.99 -5.30
C ASP A 303 13.31 12.47 -6.40
N LEU A 304 13.11 13.78 -6.50
CA LEU A 304 12.27 14.42 -7.51
C LEU A 304 13.12 15.15 -8.55
N PHE A 305 12.78 14.91 -9.82
CA PHE A 305 13.37 15.60 -10.97
C PHE A 305 12.26 16.22 -11.82
N LEU A 306 12.37 17.53 -12.09
CA LEU A 306 11.46 18.26 -12.97
C LEU A 306 12.25 18.72 -14.19
N ASN A 307 11.85 18.28 -15.39
CA ASN A 307 12.59 18.49 -16.65
C ASN A 307 14.08 18.10 -16.56
N MET A 308 14.35 16.95 -15.92
CA MET A 308 15.69 16.38 -15.69
C MET A 308 16.56 17.14 -14.68
N GLU A 309 16.07 18.23 -14.09
CA GLU A 309 16.77 18.94 -13.01
C GLU A 309 16.35 18.35 -11.65
N ASN A 310 17.31 18.10 -10.75
CA ASN A 310 17.00 17.63 -9.40
C ASN A 310 16.34 18.76 -8.60
N LYS A 311 15.10 18.53 -8.15
CA LYS A 311 14.27 19.46 -7.39
C LYS A 311 13.87 18.89 -6.02
N SER A 312 14.58 17.87 -5.50
CA SER A 312 14.25 17.26 -4.20
C SER A 312 14.30 18.24 -3.02
N LEU A 313 15.15 19.26 -3.08
CA LEU A 313 15.31 20.28 -2.01
C LEU A 313 14.64 21.62 -2.31
N ASP A 314 14.28 21.86 -3.57
CA ASP A 314 13.59 23.07 -4.03
C ASP A 314 12.53 22.66 -5.05
N PRO A 315 11.38 22.12 -4.59
CA PRO A 315 10.42 21.42 -5.43
C PRO A 315 9.52 22.41 -6.18
N ILE A 316 10.11 23.24 -7.02
CA ILE A 316 9.41 24.21 -7.87
C ILE A 316 9.95 24.18 -9.30
N ILE A 317 9.04 24.33 -10.26
CA ILE A 317 9.38 24.60 -11.66
C ILE A 317 8.51 25.70 -12.22
N ILE A 318 9.12 26.58 -13.01
CA ILE A 318 8.43 27.62 -13.79
C ILE A 318 8.45 27.17 -15.24
N ILE A 319 7.29 27.12 -15.88
CA ILE A 319 7.16 26.61 -17.25
C ILE A 319 6.09 27.40 -18.03
N PRO A 320 6.29 27.69 -19.32
CA PRO A 320 5.25 28.34 -20.13
C PRO A 320 4.01 27.45 -20.33
N TYR A 321 2.88 28.09 -20.58
CA TYR A 321 1.65 27.44 -21.01
C TYR A 321 1.86 26.74 -22.37
N GLY A 322 1.32 25.53 -22.53
CA GLY A 322 1.43 24.73 -23.76
C GLY A 322 2.78 24.05 -23.98
N VAL A 323 3.49 23.71 -22.91
CA VAL A 323 4.78 23.01 -22.96
C VAL A 323 4.68 21.74 -22.12
N ASN A 324 5.31 20.66 -22.58
CA ASN A 324 5.38 19.42 -21.81
C ASN A 324 6.25 19.59 -20.57
N ILE A 325 5.73 19.17 -19.42
CA ILE A 325 6.50 18.96 -18.21
C ILE A 325 6.84 17.47 -18.06
N ASN A 326 8.10 17.17 -17.81
CA ASN A 326 8.58 15.84 -17.46
C ASN A 326 8.82 15.77 -15.96
N ILE A 327 8.04 14.95 -15.26
CA ILE A 327 8.23 14.64 -13.86
C ILE A 327 8.83 13.26 -13.77
N THR A 328 10.00 13.17 -13.17
CA THR A 328 10.70 11.91 -12.93
C THR A 328 10.99 11.79 -11.44
N VAL A 329 10.82 10.58 -10.88
CA VAL A 329 11.22 10.30 -9.51
C VAL A 329 12.06 9.03 -9.42
N LYS A 330 12.93 8.99 -8.41
CA LYS A 330 13.67 7.78 -8.03
C LYS A 330 13.26 7.38 -6.63
N PHE A 331 12.64 6.20 -6.51
CA PHE A 331 12.25 5.63 -5.23
C PHE A 331 13.29 4.58 -4.83
N LEU A 332 14.05 4.87 -3.77
CA LEU A 332 15.28 4.15 -3.46
C LEU A 332 15.28 3.64 -2.02
N ILE A 333 16.02 2.57 -1.76
CA ILE A 333 16.36 2.13 -0.41
C ILE A 333 17.32 3.15 0.21
N ASN A 334 17.04 3.62 1.43
CA ASN A 334 17.80 4.72 2.03
C ASN A 334 19.28 4.37 2.24
N SER A 335 19.59 3.14 2.68
CA SER A 335 20.95 2.71 3.00
C SER A 335 21.82 2.43 1.77
N THR A 336 21.28 1.76 0.76
CA THR A 336 22.03 1.30 -0.43
C THR A 336 21.88 2.23 -1.63
N LYS A 337 20.91 3.14 -1.61
CA LYS A 337 20.51 4.01 -2.73
C LYS A 337 20.12 3.23 -3.99
N THR A 338 19.70 1.97 -3.85
CA THR A 338 19.26 1.12 -4.95
C THR A 338 17.79 1.35 -5.26
N HIS A 339 17.44 1.28 -6.55
CA HIS A 339 16.06 1.41 -7.04
C HIS A 339 15.14 0.34 -6.47
N ILE A 340 13.91 0.76 -6.13
CA ILE A 340 12.83 -0.11 -5.70
C ILE A 340 11.92 -0.34 -6.90
N PRO A 341 11.98 -1.52 -7.57
CA PRO A 341 11.20 -1.77 -8.77
C PRO A 341 9.76 -2.16 -8.47
N ASN A 342 8.85 -2.05 -9.45
CA ASN A 342 7.43 -2.39 -9.31
C ASN A 342 6.73 -1.71 -8.12
N ALA A 343 7.15 -0.50 -7.76
CA ALA A 343 6.46 0.32 -6.77
C ALA A 343 5.28 1.05 -7.43
N THR A 344 4.26 1.35 -6.65
CA THR A 344 3.16 2.20 -7.10
C THR A 344 3.55 3.65 -6.82
N ILE A 345 3.82 4.40 -7.89
CA ILE A 345 4.17 5.81 -7.80
C ILE A 345 3.03 6.62 -8.44
N GLN A 346 2.36 7.44 -7.65
CA GLN A 346 1.17 8.19 -8.07
C GLN A 346 1.43 9.69 -7.98
N LEU A 347 1.10 10.41 -9.05
CA LEU A 347 0.96 11.87 -9.04
C LEU A 347 -0.47 12.22 -8.63
N ASN A 348 -0.60 13.13 -7.68
CA ASN A 348 -1.86 13.69 -7.19
C ASN A 348 -1.84 15.21 -7.30
N GLY A 349 -2.95 15.81 -7.76
CA GLY A 349 -3.06 17.26 -7.95
C GLY A 349 -4.17 17.61 -8.93
N LYS A 350 -3.94 18.59 -9.80
CA LYS A 350 -4.88 18.93 -10.89
C LYS A 350 -5.06 17.78 -11.89
N ILE A 351 -4.01 17.01 -12.08
CA ILE A 351 -3.99 15.76 -12.84
C ILE A 351 -3.59 14.66 -11.85
N THR A 352 -4.31 13.54 -11.90
CA THR A 352 -4.00 12.35 -11.11
C THR A 352 -3.70 11.19 -12.05
N ASN A 353 -2.51 10.60 -11.91
CA ASN A 353 -2.11 9.46 -12.74
C ASN A 353 -0.92 8.70 -12.12
N LEU A 354 -0.70 7.47 -12.57
CA LEU A 354 0.48 6.67 -12.20
C LEU A 354 1.68 7.05 -13.05
N LEU A 355 2.87 7.08 -12.44
CA LEU A 355 4.12 7.21 -13.17
C LEU A 355 4.53 5.86 -13.77
N THR A 356 5.08 5.89 -14.98
CA THR A 356 5.56 4.70 -15.67
C THR A 356 6.98 4.37 -15.26
N GLU A 357 7.23 3.12 -14.86
CA GLU A 357 8.56 2.66 -14.49
C GLU A 357 9.47 2.48 -15.73
N ASN A 358 10.74 2.89 -15.58
CA ASN A 358 11.81 2.55 -16.51
C ASN A 358 12.94 1.86 -15.74
N LEU A 359 13.03 0.53 -15.87
CA LEU A 359 14.04 -0.29 -15.18
C LEU A 359 15.47 0.05 -15.60
N THR A 360 15.70 0.35 -16.88
CA THR A 360 17.03 0.67 -17.42
C THR A 360 17.60 1.95 -16.81
N LEU A 361 16.74 2.94 -16.59
CA LEU A 361 17.12 4.23 -15.99
C LEU A 361 16.92 4.26 -14.47
N SER A 362 16.34 3.20 -13.88
CA SER A 362 16.07 3.10 -12.44
C SER A 362 15.26 4.30 -11.93
N GLN A 363 14.13 4.57 -12.59
CA GLN A 363 13.28 5.72 -12.30
C GLN A 363 11.81 5.47 -12.70
N TYR A 364 10.93 6.36 -12.25
CA TYR A 364 9.53 6.44 -12.67
C TYR A 364 9.28 7.81 -13.31
N THR A 365 8.54 7.85 -14.41
CA THR A 365 8.34 9.09 -15.18
C THR A 365 6.89 9.27 -15.60
N ILE A 366 6.43 10.52 -15.62
CA ILE A 366 5.22 10.95 -16.31
C ILE A 366 5.51 12.24 -17.08
N ILE A 367 4.93 12.36 -18.28
CA ILE A 367 5.03 13.54 -19.12
C ILE A 367 3.62 13.95 -19.50
N PHE A 368 3.30 15.23 -19.35
CA PHE A 368 2.03 15.80 -19.82
C PHE A 368 2.19 17.27 -20.20
N ASP A 369 1.23 17.77 -20.97
CA ASP A 369 1.21 19.16 -21.45
C ASP A 369 0.60 20.11 -20.40
N THR A 370 1.24 21.26 -20.16
CA THR A 370 0.74 22.31 -19.27
C THR A 370 -0.58 22.94 -19.74
N LEU A 371 -1.05 22.68 -20.97
CA LEU A 371 -2.42 22.99 -21.41
C LEU A 371 -3.48 22.47 -20.42
N LEU A 372 -3.24 21.30 -19.82
CA LEU A 372 -4.15 20.65 -18.86
C LEU A 372 -4.21 21.37 -17.51
N LEU A 373 -3.24 22.25 -17.23
CA LEU A 373 -3.13 22.97 -15.96
C LEU A 373 -3.77 24.36 -16.04
N GLY A 374 -3.63 25.04 -17.17
CA GLY A 374 -3.90 26.48 -17.27
C GLY A 374 -2.84 27.33 -16.54
N VAL A 375 -2.80 28.63 -16.83
CA VAL A 375 -1.86 29.57 -16.19
C VAL A 375 -2.07 29.64 -14.66
N GLY A 376 -1.00 29.97 -13.95
CA GLY A 376 -0.91 30.09 -12.50
C GLY A 376 -0.32 28.86 -11.82
N ILE A 377 -0.10 28.98 -10.51
CA ILE A 377 0.57 27.97 -9.70
C ILE A 377 -0.35 26.78 -9.42
N LYS A 378 0.19 25.56 -9.56
CA LYS A 378 -0.47 24.29 -9.21
C LYS A 378 0.39 23.52 -8.23
N THR A 379 -0.23 22.95 -7.22
CA THR A 379 0.42 22.06 -6.26
C THR A 379 0.18 20.61 -6.66
N PHE A 380 1.25 19.83 -6.61
CA PHE A 380 1.24 18.40 -6.86
C PHE A 380 1.92 17.66 -5.73
N THR A 381 1.52 16.42 -5.54
CA THR A 381 2.11 15.49 -4.58
C THR A 381 2.44 14.19 -5.31
N ILE A 382 3.64 13.66 -5.10
CA ILE A 382 3.98 12.29 -5.49
C ILE A 382 3.88 11.42 -4.24
N ASP A 383 3.10 10.34 -4.35
CA ASP A 383 3.01 9.28 -3.36
C ASP A 383 3.69 8.02 -3.90
N ALA A 384 4.68 7.52 -3.16
CA ALA A 384 5.45 6.33 -3.49
C ALA A 384 5.22 5.24 -2.44
N GLN A 385 4.72 4.09 -2.87
CA GLN A 385 4.39 2.97 -1.98
C GLN A 385 4.79 1.61 -2.56
N LYS A 386 5.25 0.72 -1.67
CA LYS A 386 5.46 -0.70 -1.95
C LYS A 386 5.46 -1.48 -0.63
N ASN A 387 4.80 -2.64 -0.60
CA ASN A 387 4.78 -3.49 0.60
C ASN A 387 6.19 -3.76 1.13
N LEU A 388 6.37 -3.70 2.45
CA LEU A 388 7.63 -3.89 3.18
C LEU A 388 8.64 -2.73 3.05
N TYR A 389 8.23 -1.60 2.48
CA TYR A 389 9.04 -0.39 2.34
C TYR A 389 8.29 0.80 2.91
N GLU A 390 9.01 1.72 3.56
CA GLU A 390 8.41 2.95 4.05
C GLU A 390 7.79 3.75 2.88
N ASN A 391 6.56 4.21 3.06
CA ASN A 391 5.92 5.10 2.10
C ASN A 391 6.62 6.46 2.09
N GLN A 392 6.80 7.04 0.91
CA GLN A 392 7.38 8.37 0.76
C GLN A 392 6.42 9.30 0.03
N GLN A 393 6.48 10.57 0.41
CA GLN A 393 5.69 11.61 -0.21
C GLN A 393 6.55 12.84 -0.45
N ILE A 394 6.43 13.45 -1.62
CA ILE A 394 7.04 14.75 -1.92
C ILE A 394 6.04 15.67 -2.61
N GLN A 395 5.90 16.88 -2.09
CA GLN A 395 5.06 17.92 -2.68
C GLN A 395 5.91 18.88 -3.52
N PHE A 396 5.39 19.31 -4.65
CA PHE A 396 6.05 20.29 -5.53
C PHE A 396 5.05 21.25 -6.19
N LEU A 397 5.58 22.37 -6.67
CA LEU A 397 4.82 23.44 -7.33
C LEU A 397 5.19 23.55 -8.81
N VAL A 398 4.17 23.71 -9.64
CA VAL A 398 4.33 24.05 -11.06
C VAL A 398 3.73 25.43 -11.27
N ASP A 399 4.58 26.44 -11.47
CA ASP A 399 4.20 27.80 -11.85
C ASP A 399 4.08 27.88 -13.38
N VAL A 400 2.85 27.75 -13.89
CA VAL A 400 2.59 27.87 -15.33
C VAL A 400 2.41 29.34 -15.69
N ARG A 401 3.31 29.88 -16.51
CA ARG A 401 3.24 31.29 -16.92
C ARG A 401 2.62 31.45 -18.31
N GLU A 402 2.14 32.66 -18.57
CA GLU A 402 1.72 33.05 -19.93
C GLU A 402 2.84 32.80 -20.92
N ARG A 403 2.46 32.49 -22.15
CA ARG A 403 3.40 32.21 -23.22
C ARG A 403 3.80 33.52 -23.90
N ASP A 404 5.10 33.73 -24.04
CA ASP A 404 5.63 34.97 -24.62
C ASP A 404 5.25 35.11 -26.09
N THR A 405 4.85 36.32 -26.47
CA THR A 405 4.44 36.68 -27.83
C THR A 405 5.18 37.89 -28.37
N GLU A 406 5.20 38.00 -29.69
CA GLU A 406 5.69 39.17 -30.41
C GLU A 406 4.60 39.75 -31.30
N LEU A 407 4.69 41.05 -31.56
CA LEU A 407 3.79 41.78 -32.45
C LEU A 407 4.59 42.51 -33.54
N LYS A 408 4.20 42.32 -34.81
CA LYS A 408 4.84 42.97 -35.97
C LYS A 408 3.81 43.79 -36.74
N LEU A 409 4.05 45.09 -36.86
CA LEU A 409 3.17 46.05 -37.53
C LEU A 409 3.60 46.31 -38.97
N TYR A 410 2.61 46.42 -39.85
CA TYR A 410 2.77 46.86 -41.22
C TYR A 410 1.73 47.92 -41.54
N ILE A 411 2.17 49.05 -42.11
CA ILE A 411 1.30 50.13 -42.61
C ILE A 411 1.49 50.20 -44.12
N ASN A 412 0.40 50.03 -44.87
CA ASN A 412 0.42 49.98 -46.34
C ASN A 412 1.49 49.00 -46.89
N ASN A 413 1.56 47.81 -46.28
CA ASN A 413 2.52 46.73 -46.58
C ASN A 413 3.99 47.02 -46.24
N ALA A 414 4.32 48.16 -45.62
CA ALA A 414 5.66 48.45 -45.12
C ALA A 414 5.74 48.15 -43.62
N GLN A 415 6.73 47.35 -43.19
CA GLN A 415 6.93 47.06 -41.78
C GLN A 415 7.26 48.35 -41.01
N LYS A 416 6.71 48.46 -39.80
CA LYS A 416 6.94 49.55 -38.86
C LYS A 416 7.29 48.99 -37.49
N ASN A 417 8.18 49.69 -36.81
CA ASN A 417 8.54 49.45 -35.43
C ASN A 417 7.75 50.38 -34.50
N ASP A 418 7.85 50.11 -33.21
CA ASP A 418 7.28 50.96 -32.17
C ASP A 418 7.88 52.38 -32.24
N GLY A 419 7.00 53.38 -32.24
CA GLY A 419 7.34 54.80 -32.37
C GLY A 419 7.56 55.30 -33.80
N ASP A 420 7.46 54.47 -34.83
CA ASP A 420 7.65 54.90 -36.23
C ASP A 420 6.53 55.84 -36.70
N SER A 421 6.87 56.76 -37.63
CA SER A 421 5.91 57.64 -38.28
C SER A 421 5.68 57.32 -39.76
N VAL A 422 4.47 57.61 -40.25
CA VAL A 422 4.08 57.49 -41.66
C VAL A 422 3.25 58.70 -42.06
N SER A 423 3.61 59.38 -43.15
CA SER A 423 2.80 60.46 -43.72
C SER A 423 1.82 59.89 -44.76
N VAL A 424 0.55 60.29 -44.68
CA VAL A 424 -0.53 59.86 -45.58
C VAL A 424 -1.39 61.04 -45.98
N GLN A 425 -1.90 61.04 -47.21
CA GLN A 425 -2.84 62.06 -47.66
C GLN A 425 -4.21 61.86 -47.01
N VAL A 426 -4.90 62.96 -46.71
CA VAL A 426 -6.21 63.02 -46.02
C VAL A 426 -7.34 62.14 -46.57
N ASP A 427 -7.29 61.77 -47.85
CA ASP A 427 -8.32 60.94 -48.51
C ASP A 427 -7.94 59.46 -48.64
N ASN A 428 -6.75 59.08 -48.19
CA ASN A 428 -6.27 57.72 -48.34
C ASN A 428 -6.88 56.79 -47.27
N ILE A 429 -7.07 55.54 -47.67
CA ILE A 429 -7.30 54.43 -46.74
C ILE A 429 -5.93 53.89 -46.34
N ILE A 430 -5.72 53.78 -45.03
CA ILE A 430 -4.51 53.25 -44.41
C ILE A 430 -4.76 51.79 -44.09
N ASN A 431 -4.01 50.90 -44.73
CA ASN A 431 -4.08 49.48 -44.47
C ASN A 431 -3.15 49.15 -43.30
N VAL A 432 -3.73 48.80 -42.15
CA VAL A 432 -2.99 48.43 -40.95
C VAL A 432 -3.04 46.91 -40.83
N THR A 433 -1.88 46.26 -40.81
CA THR A 433 -1.76 44.80 -40.69
C THR A 433 -0.83 44.44 -39.54
N VAL A 434 -1.23 43.45 -38.75
CA VAL A 434 -0.54 43.03 -37.53
C VAL A 434 -0.36 41.52 -37.54
N TYR A 435 0.86 41.07 -37.31
CA TYR A 435 1.16 39.67 -37.04
C TYR A 435 1.42 39.51 -35.54
N TYR A 436 0.54 38.76 -34.86
CA TYR A 436 0.68 38.43 -33.45
C TYR A 436 1.08 36.96 -33.33
N LYS A 437 2.28 36.70 -32.80
CA LYS A 437 2.91 35.38 -32.86
C LYS A 437 3.45 34.93 -31.52
N ASP A 438 3.48 33.62 -31.33
CA ASP A 438 4.19 32.95 -30.26
C ASP A 438 5.69 32.95 -30.57
N ILE A 439 6.51 33.48 -29.66
CA ILE A 439 7.96 33.60 -29.86
C ILE A 439 8.62 32.22 -29.98
N SER A 440 8.16 31.26 -29.20
CA SER A 440 8.81 29.95 -29.06
C SER A 440 8.62 29.06 -30.29
N THR A 441 7.46 29.14 -30.95
CA THR A 441 7.10 28.33 -32.12
C THR A 441 7.12 29.14 -33.42
N ASN A 442 7.18 30.47 -33.33
CA ASN A 442 7.00 31.41 -34.44
C ASN A 442 5.65 31.22 -35.17
N SER A 443 4.65 30.64 -34.50
CA SER A 443 3.30 30.43 -35.05
C SER A 443 2.38 31.61 -34.76
N HIS A 444 1.42 31.85 -35.66
CA HIS A 444 0.33 32.81 -35.46
C HIS A 444 -0.52 32.44 -34.24
N VAL A 445 -0.79 33.42 -33.37
CA VAL A 445 -1.70 33.26 -32.22
C VAL A 445 -3.10 33.60 -32.68
N SER A 446 -3.90 32.58 -32.97
CA SER A 446 -5.26 32.73 -33.51
C SER A 446 -6.30 33.07 -32.45
N GLY A 447 -7.36 33.77 -32.85
CA GLY A 447 -8.49 34.12 -31.99
C GLY A 447 -8.16 35.15 -30.91
N ALA A 448 -7.05 35.89 -31.06
CA ALA A 448 -6.68 36.99 -30.18
C ALA A 448 -7.60 38.19 -30.42
N VAL A 449 -7.81 38.99 -29.38
CA VAL A 449 -8.42 40.31 -29.50
C VAL A 449 -7.30 41.30 -29.83
N VAL A 450 -7.27 41.75 -31.08
CA VAL A 450 -6.36 42.81 -31.53
C VAL A 450 -7.18 44.07 -31.80
N SER A 451 -6.83 45.19 -31.19
CA SER A 451 -7.59 46.45 -31.28
C SER A 451 -6.70 47.65 -31.56
N LEU A 452 -7.23 48.60 -32.32
CA LEU A 452 -6.69 49.94 -32.49
C LEU A 452 -7.43 50.88 -31.54
N ASP A 453 -6.70 51.45 -30.57
CA ASP A 453 -7.31 52.28 -29.53
C ASP A 453 -8.07 53.47 -30.14
N GLY A 454 -9.30 53.69 -29.67
CA GLY A 454 -10.22 54.71 -30.19
C GLY A 454 -10.95 54.37 -31.50
N PHE A 455 -10.62 53.28 -32.21
CA PHE A 455 -11.22 52.96 -33.52
C PHE A 455 -11.96 51.61 -33.57
N GLY A 456 -11.44 50.57 -32.91
CA GLY A 456 -12.12 49.27 -32.85
C GLY A 456 -11.19 48.06 -32.93
N VAL A 457 -11.78 46.90 -33.25
CA VAL A 457 -11.07 45.61 -33.32
C VAL A 457 -10.68 45.26 -34.75
N PHE A 458 -9.52 44.64 -34.91
CA PHE A 458 -9.03 44.10 -36.17
C PHE A 458 -9.81 42.85 -36.57
N SER A 459 -9.88 42.59 -37.88
CA SER A 459 -10.39 41.33 -38.41
C SER A 459 -9.24 40.34 -38.60
N GLU A 460 -9.43 39.09 -38.18
CA GLU A 460 -8.45 38.02 -38.38
C GLU A 460 -8.66 37.33 -39.74
N ILE A 461 -7.62 37.26 -40.57
CA ILE A 461 -7.64 36.49 -41.82
C ILE A 461 -6.32 35.73 -41.97
N SER A 462 -6.43 34.40 -42.12
CA SER A 462 -5.28 33.52 -42.27
C SER A 462 -4.32 33.68 -41.07
N ASN A 463 -3.11 34.21 -41.29
CA ASN A 463 -2.05 34.30 -40.29
C ASN A 463 -1.75 35.76 -39.86
N HIS A 464 -2.73 36.66 -39.97
CA HIS A 464 -2.59 38.06 -39.53
C HIS A 464 -3.95 38.67 -39.16
N TYR A 465 -3.86 39.83 -38.51
CA TYR A 465 -4.97 40.72 -38.19
C TYR A 465 -4.89 41.96 -39.07
N TYR A 466 -6.00 42.47 -39.59
CA TYR A 466 -6.02 43.69 -40.41
C TYR A 466 -7.13 44.66 -40.01
N PHE A 467 -6.89 45.94 -40.24
CA PHE A 467 -7.82 47.04 -40.00
C PHE A 467 -7.62 48.10 -41.09
N ASN A 468 -8.72 48.60 -41.68
CA ASN A 468 -8.68 49.68 -42.66
C ASN A 468 -9.10 50.97 -41.97
N LEU A 469 -8.18 51.94 -41.88
CA LEU A 469 -8.41 53.23 -41.24
C LEU A 469 -8.50 54.32 -42.31
N SER A 470 -9.57 55.11 -42.31
CA SER A 470 -9.66 56.28 -43.19
C SER A 470 -8.83 57.43 -42.62
N ALA A 471 -7.96 58.03 -43.44
CA ALA A 471 -7.21 59.21 -43.01
C ALA A 471 -8.11 60.42 -42.68
N ARG A 472 -9.37 60.42 -43.13
CA ARG A 472 -10.38 61.42 -42.76
C ARG A 472 -10.87 61.31 -41.33
N ASP A 473 -10.73 60.13 -40.71
CA ASP A 473 -11.11 59.91 -39.31
C ASP A 473 -10.02 60.42 -38.34
N LEU A 474 -8.89 60.87 -38.88
CA LEU A 474 -7.75 61.42 -38.16
C LEU A 474 -7.71 62.94 -38.28
N THR A 475 -7.05 63.59 -37.32
CA THR A 475 -6.81 65.03 -37.41
C THR A 475 -5.71 65.32 -38.44
N GLN A 476 -5.80 66.45 -39.14
CA GLN A 476 -4.81 66.87 -40.13
C GLN A 476 -3.51 67.40 -39.49
N LYS A 477 -2.89 66.55 -38.69
CA LYS A 477 -1.65 66.71 -37.91
C LYS A 477 -1.05 65.33 -37.70
N ILE A 478 -0.11 65.20 -36.76
CA ILE A 478 0.39 63.92 -36.26
C ILE A 478 -0.62 63.32 -35.28
N ASN A 479 -1.05 62.09 -35.54
CA ASN A 479 -1.95 61.31 -34.71
C ASN A 479 -1.17 60.13 -34.11
N ALA A 480 -1.19 59.99 -32.79
CA ALA A 480 -0.59 58.85 -32.09
C ALA A 480 -1.63 57.73 -32.00
N LEU A 481 -1.25 56.54 -32.46
CA LEU A 481 -2.12 55.36 -32.53
C LEU A 481 -1.46 54.21 -31.80
N THR A 482 -2.22 53.49 -30.98
CA THR A 482 -1.74 52.32 -30.24
C THR A 482 -2.55 51.10 -30.64
N ILE A 483 -1.85 50.01 -30.95
CA ILE A 483 -2.46 48.69 -31.16
C ILE A 483 -2.12 47.83 -29.97
N SER A 484 -3.14 47.16 -29.44
CA SER A 484 -3.01 46.17 -28.37
C SER A 484 -3.48 44.81 -28.87
N ALA A 485 -2.72 43.76 -28.58
CA ALA A 485 -3.08 42.38 -28.84
C ALA A 485 -3.09 41.57 -27.55
N GLN A 486 -4.20 40.88 -27.32
CA GLN A 486 -4.39 40.05 -26.13
C GLN A 486 -5.01 38.71 -26.52
N GLN A 487 -4.43 37.62 -26.01
CA GLN A 487 -5.06 36.31 -26.02
C GLN A 487 -4.90 35.62 -24.68
N PHE A 488 -5.92 34.86 -24.26
CA PHE A 488 -5.87 34.13 -23.00
C PHE A 488 -4.66 33.16 -22.96
N ASN A 489 -3.91 33.18 -21.86
CA ASN A 489 -2.64 32.45 -21.64
C ASN A 489 -1.43 32.88 -22.49
N TYR A 490 -1.52 33.99 -23.23
CA TYR A 490 -0.41 34.58 -23.96
C TYR A 490 -0.12 35.98 -23.41
N SER A 491 1.13 36.40 -23.46
CA SER A 491 1.52 37.74 -23.00
C SER A 491 0.84 38.82 -23.84
N VAL A 492 0.35 39.88 -23.20
CA VAL A 492 -0.18 41.06 -23.92
C VAL A 492 0.95 41.77 -24.65
N GLN A 493 0.68 42.28 -25.85
CA GLN A 493 1.63 43.08 -26.63
C GLN A 493 0.99 44.37 -27.11
N ASP A 494 1.75 45.46 -27.05
CA ASP A 494 1.35 46.77 -27.53
C ASP A 494 2.39 47.30 -28.54
N ILE A 495 1.92 48.07 -29.52
CA ILE A 495 2.79 48.86 -30.40
C ILE A 495 2.15 50.23 -30.64
N GLN A 496 2.92 51.29 -30.46
CA GLN A 496 2.53 52.65 -30.77
C GLN A 496 3.16 53.08 -32.09
N PHE A 497 2.42 53.82 -32.91
CA PHE A 497 2.92 54.40 -34.15
C PHE A 497 2.22 55.73 -34.44
N PHE A 498 2.79 56.51 -35.36
CA PHE A 498 2.30 57.85 -35.67
C PHE A 498 1.87 57.96 -37.13
N ILE A 499 0.68 58.53 -37.36
CA ILE A 499 0.21 58.90 -38.69
C ILE A 499 0.15 60.41 -38.82
N GLU A 500 0.98 60.96 -39.69
CA GLU A 500 0.90 62.35 -40.10
C GLU A 500 -0.05 62.47 -41.30
N VAL A 501 -1.17 63.16 -41.12
CA VAL A 501 -2.10 63.42 -42.21
C VAL A 501 -1.72 64.72 -42.90
N ILE A 502 -1.23 64.61 -44.13
CA ILE A 502 -0.78 65.75 -44.95
C ILE A 502 -1.85 66.19 -45.95
N GLU A 503 -1.75 67.46 -46.34
CA GLU A 503 -2.56 68.04 -47.41
C GLU A 503 -2.37 67.29 -48.73
N ARG A 504 -3.41 67.31 -49.56
CA ARG A 504 -3.37 66.74 -50.90
C ARG A 504 -2.89 67.79 -51.89
N ALA A 505 -1.91 67.41 -52.72
CA ALA A 505 -1.31 68.32 -53.69
C ALA A 505 -2.33 68.83 -54.72
N THR A 506 -2.17 70.09 -55.10
CA THR A 506 -3.08 70.81 -56.00
C THR A 506 -2.36 71.41 -57.19
N ASP A 507 -3.14 71.76 -58.20
CA ASP A 507 -2.69 72.34 -59.45
C ASP A 507 -3.50 73.62 -59.73
N LEU A 508 -2.81 74.71 -60.07
CA LEU A 508 -3.39 76.05 -60.24
C LEU A 508 -2.97 76.64 -61.58
N HIS A 509 -3.94 76.87 -62.45
CA HIS A 509 -3.73 77.50 -63.76
C HIS A 509 -4.37 78.88 -63.80
N LEU A 510 -3.66 79.87 -64.36
CA LEU A 510 -4.11 81.25 -64.50
C LEU A 510 -4.30 81.61 -65.98
N PHE A 511 -5.45 82.20 -66.31
CA PHE A 511 -5.75 82.73 -67.63
C PHE A 511 -6.10 84.22 -67.54
N LEU A 512 -5.48 85.04 -68.37
CA LEU A 512 -5.77 86.48 -68.48
C LEU A 512 -6.33 86.76 -69.87
N ASN A 513 -7.58 87.24 -69.94
CA ASN A 513 -8.33 87.41 -71.18
C ASN A 513 -8.33 86.15 -72.07
N ASN A 514 -8.59 84.99 -71.45
CA ASN A 514 -8.59 83.65 -72.05
C ASN A 514 -7.23 83.12 -72.56
N ASN A 515 -6.12 83.84 -72.32
CA ASN A 515 -4.78 83.34 -72.62
C ASN A 515 -4.18 82.71 -71.37
N ASP A 516 -3.63 81.49 -71.49
CA ASP A 516 -2.88 80.86 -70.40
C ASP A 516 -1.65 81.69 -70.06
N LYS A 517 -1.55 82.04 -68.79
CA LYS A 517 -0.57 82.94 -68.21
C LYS A 517 -0.03 82.35 -66.90
N THR A 518 -0.11 81.03 -66.74
CA THR A 518 0.34 80.32 -65.54
C THR A 518 1.85 80.51 -65.31
N ASP A 519 2.67 80.27 -66.34
CA ASP A 519 4.15 80.38 -66.24
C ASP A 519 4.67 81.81 -66.42
N ASP A 520 3.93 82.67 -67.12
CA ASP A 520 4.24 84.09 -67.33
C ASP A 520 3.01 84.95 -66.97
N PRO A 521 2.74 85.17 -65.68
CA PRO A 521 1.55 85.87 -65.17
C PRO A 521 1.67 87.39 -65.33
N VAL A 522 1.90 87.85 -66.56
CA VAL A 522 2.08 89.26 -66.93
C VAL A 522 1.10 89.65 -68.04
N ILE A 523 0.42 90.78 -67.85
CA ILE A 523 -0.40 91.41 -68.88
C ILE A 523 -0.29 92.94 -68.87
N GLU A 524 -0.41 93.53 -70.05
CA GLU A 524 -0.54 94.98 -70.21
C GLU A 524 -1.92 95.33 -70.74
N GLN A 525 -2.54 96.37 -70.19
CA GLN A 525 -3.88 96.79 -70.55
C GLN A 525 -4.00 98.33 -70.53
N PRO A 526 -4.72 98.97 -71.46
CA PRO A 526 -5.00 100.39 -71.37
C PRO A 526 -5.98 100.68 -70.22
N ILE A 527 -5.84 101.85 -69.58
CA ILE A 527 -6.80 102.36 -68.59
C ILE A 527 -8.21 102.38 -69.20
N THR A 528 -9.23 101.99 -68.43
CA THR A 528 -10.66 101.81 -68.81
C THR A 528 -11.03 100.47 -69.48
N SER A 529 -10.05 99.60 -69.78
CA SER A 529 -10.32 98.22 -70.23
C SER A 529 -10.84 97.31 -69.11
N ILE A 530 -11.59 96.27 -69.49
CA ILE A 530 -12.00 95.18 -68.60
C ILE A 530 -10.96 94.05 -68.73
N LEU A 531 -10.38 93.64 -67.61
CA LEU A 531 -9.51 92.47 -67.52
C LEU A 531 -10.29 91.29 -66.94
N ASN A 532 -10.38 90.20 -67.70
CA ASN A 532 -10.95 88.94 -67.25
C ASN A 532 -9.83 88.03 -66.73
N ILE A 533 -9.89 87.70 -65.46
CA ILE A 533 -8.96 86.80 -64.79
C ILE A 533 -9.72 85.50 -64.51
N THR A 534 -9.24 84.39 -65.06
CA THR A 534 -9.82 83.07 -64.85
C THR A 534 -8.78 82.16 -64.24
N VAL A 535 -9.20 81.33 -63.29
CA VAL A 535 -8.36 80.42 -62.54
C VAL A 535 -8.98 79.04 -62.56
N GLN A 536 -8.20 78.02 -62.87
CA GLN A 536 -8.61 76.63 -62.67
C GLN A 536 -7.80 76.05 -61.52
N TYR A 537 -8.50 75.60 -60.48
CA TYR A 537 -7.89 75.03 -59.29
C TYR A 537 -8.34 73.59 -59.13
N LYS A 538 -7.39 72.66 -59.23
CA LYS A 538 -7.65 71.22 -59.38
C LYS A 538 -6.86 70.42 -58.36
N ASP A 539 -7.36 69.23 -58.08
CA ASP A 539 -6.58 68.18 -57.46
C ASP A 539 -5.51 67.68 -58.44
N ASN A 540 -4.25 67.65 -58.03
CA ASN A 540 -3.13 67.33 -58.92
C ASN A 540 -3.12 65.85 -59.37
N VAL A 541 -3.81 64.95 -58.65
CA VAL A 541 -3.81 63.51 -58.96
C VAL A 541 -4.99 63.11 -59.84
N SER A 542 -6.20 63.45 -59.43
CA SER A 542 -7.44 63.12 -60.14
C SER A 542 -7.78 64.09 -61.25
N MET A 543 -7.07 65.23 -61.32
CA MET A 543 -7.32 66.35 -62.24
C MET A 543 -8.75 66.92 -62.12
N GLN A 544 -9.43 66.65 -61.01
CA GLN A 544 -10.78 67.14 -60.75
C GLN A 544 -10.75 68.58 -60.23
N HIS A 545 -11.75 69.36 -60.63
CA HIS A 545 -11.95 70.73 -60.15
C HIS A 545 -12.31 70.73 -58.67
N LEU A 546 -11.60 71.55 -57.88
CA LEU A 546 -11.85 71.72 -56.47
C LEU A 546 -12.95 72.77 -56.29
N SER A 547 -14.19 72.33 -56.17
CA SER A 547 -15.36 73.20 -55.94
C SER A 547 -15.40 73.80 -54.54
N ASN A 548 -16.09 74.92 -54.39
CA ASN A 548 -16.21 75.69 -53.15
C ASN A 548 -14.87 76.11 -52.53
N SER A 549 -13.83 76.26 -53.37
CA SER A 549 -12.51 76.74 -52.93
C SER A 549 -12.54 78.25 -52.72
N ALA A 550 -11.78 78.73 -51.73
CA ALA A 550 -11.53 80.15 -51.57
C ALA A 550 -10.42 80.58 -52.55
N VAL A 551 -10.82 81.26 -53.63
CA VAL A 551 -9.91 81.82 -54.63
C VAL A 551 -9.97 83.34 -54.57
N LEU A 552 -8.82 83.96 -54.30
CA LEU A 552 -8.66 85.38 -53.99
C LEU A 552 -7.65 86.02 -54.94
N LEU A 553 -7.90 87.28 -55.33
CA LEU A 553 -6.90 88.16 -55.90
C LEU A 553 -6.51 89.18 -54.82
N ILE A 554 -5.27 89.11 -54.32
CA ILE A 554 -4.77 89.91 -53.21
C ILE A 554 -3.76 90.92 -53.73
N GLY A 555 -4.00 92.20 -53.49
CA GLY A 555 -3.04 93.29 -53.78
C GLY A 555 -2.74 94.11 -52.54
N ASN A 556 -1.85 95.09 -52.65
CA ASN A 556 -1.36 95.91 -51.51
C ASN A 556 -2.45 96.61 -50.68
N SER A 557 -3.66 96.80 -51.23
CA SER A 557 -4.77 97.50 -50.55
C SER A 557 -6.15 96.95 -50.89
N PHE A 558 -6.24 95.85 -51.63
CA PHE A 558 -7.49 95.27 -52.13
C PHE A 558 -7.46 93.75 -52.07
N SER A 559 -8.60 93.14 -51.82
CA SER A 559 -8.81 91.70 -51.97
C SER A 559 -10.12 91.46 -52.70
N TYR A 560 -10.09 90.70 -53.79
CA TYR A 560 -11.27 90.35 -54.56
C TYR A 560 -11.50 88.84 -54.50
N ASN A 561 -12.74 88.42 -54.26
CA ASN A 561 -13.14 87.03 -54.39
C ASN A 561 -13.42 86.72 -55.86
N PHE A 562 -12.94 85.58 -56.34
CA PHE A 562 -13.40 85.05 -57.62
C PHE A 562 -14.80 84.42 -57.45
N THR A 563 -15.57 84.41 -58.53
CA THR A 563 -16.85 83.69 -58.60
C THR A 563 -16.61 82.32 -59.23
N GLU A 564 -17.05 81.24 -58.56
CA GLU A 564 -16.98 79.89 -59.11
C GLU A 564 -18.00 79.68 -60.23
N ASN A 565 -17.59 79.00 -61.30
CA ASN A 565 -18.47 78.39 -62.29
C ASN A 565 -18.21 76.88 -62.32
N SER A 566 -19.06 76.12 -61.65
CA SER A 566 -18.94 74.66 -61.52
C SER A 566 -19.14 73.91 -62.85
N VAL A 567 -19.88 74.49 -63.81
CA VAL A 567 -20.09 73.91 -65.14
C VAL A 567 -18.82 74.01 -65.98
N LEU A 568 -18.18 75.17 -65.96
CA LEU A 568 -16.92 75.42 -66.68
C LEU A 568 -15.68 74.98 -65.90
N LYS A 569 -15.84 74.49 -64.65
CA LYS A 569 -14.75 74.02 -63.79
C LYS A 569 -13.65 75.07 -63.60
N GLN A 570 -14.06 76.31 -63.32
CA GLN A 570 -13.15 77.44 -63.18
C GLN A 570 -13.71 78.50 -62.21
N TYR A 571 -12.84 79.38 -61.77
CA TYR A 571 -13.13 80.57 -60.99
C TYR A 571 -12.83 81.80 -61.86
N SER A 572 -13.70 82.81 -61.86
CA SER A 572 -13.48 84.01 -62.69
C SER A 572 -13.72 85.31 -61.91
N LEU A 573 -12.95 86.33 -62.26
CA LEU A 573 -13.04 87.69 -61.75
C LEU A 573 -12.84 88.66 -62.91
N SER A 574 -13.74 89.63 -63.06
CA SER A 574 -13.59 90.73 -64.02
C SER A 574 -13.31 92.02 -63.26
N ILE A 575 -12.19 92.68 -63.57
CA ILE A 575 -11.84 93.97 -63.00
C ILE A 575 -11.77 95.03 -64.09
N ASN A 576 -12.28 96.23 -63.82
CA ASN A 576 -12.04 97.37 -64.68
C ASN A 576 -10.69 97.99 -64.30
N THR A 577 -9.80 98.19 -65.27
CA THR A 577 -8.49 98.79 -65.02
C THR A 577 -8.56 100.21 -64.43
N THR A 578 -9.71 100.89 -64.47
CA THR A 578 -9.92 102.14 -63.71
C THR A 578 -9.80 101.98 -62.20
N SER A 579 -10.00 100.78 -61.65
CA SER A 579 -9.78 100.50 -60.23
C SER A 579 -8.31 100.22 -59.89
N LEU A 580 -7.42 100.24 -60.89
CA LEU A 580 -5.99 100.01 -60.75
C LEU A 580 -5.20 101.31 -60.92
N THR A 581 -3.99 101.36 -60.36
CA THR A 581 -3.09 102.48 -60.60
C THR A 581 -2.49 102.40 -62.00
N ILE A 582 -2.35 103.55 -62.66
CA ILE A 582 -1.58 103.64 -63.91
C ILE A 582 -0.13 103.26 -63.60
N GLY A 583 0.45 102.35 -64.38
CA GLY A 583 1.75 101.74 -64.13
C GLY A 583 1.63 100.26 -63.71
N VAL A 584 2.63 99.75 -62.98
CA VAL A 584 2.70 98.35 -62.58
C VAL A 584 1.89 98.09 -61.31
N ASN A 585 0.94 97.15 -61.39
CA ASN A 585 0.16 96.65 -60.27
C ASN A 585 0.57 95.20 -60.00
N LEU A 586 0.89 94.87 -58.75
CA LEU A 586 1.30 93.53 -58.32
C LEU A 586 0.19 92.90 -57.49
N PHE A 587 -0.13 91.65 -57.80
CA PHE A 587 -1.15 90.86 -57.13
C PHE A 587 -0.67 89.44 -56.86
N GLU A 588 -1.30 88.77 -55.91
CA GLU A 588 -1.22 87.34 -55.68
C GLU A 588 -2.59 86.74 -55.96
N VAL A 589 -2.67 85.78 -56.88
CA VAL A 589 -3.82 84.90 -57.00
C VAL A 589 -3.59 83.75 -56.02
N LYS A 590 -4.42 83.65 -54.99
CA LYS A 590 -4.33 82.62 -53.95
C LYS A 590 -5.54 81.71 -54.00
N ALA A 591 -5.33 80.42 -54.15
CA ALA A 591 -6.38 79.41 -54.11
C ALA A 591 -6.16 78.44 -52.95
N SER A 592 -7.19 78.23 -52.14
CA SER A 592 -7.16 77.31 -51.00
C SER A 592 -8.47 76.55 -50.85
N ASN A 593 -8.38 75.29 -50.44
CA ASN A 593 -9.52 74.43 -50.09
C ASN A 593 -9.12 73.57 -48.88
N SER A 594 -10.06 73.25 -48.00
CA SER A 594 -9.78 72.40 -46.84
C SER A 594 -9.18 71.07 -47.29
N HIS A 595 -8.13 70.61 -46.62
CA HIS A 595 -7.43 69.34 -46.89
C HIS A 595 -6.57 69.31 -48.17
N TYR A 596 -6.46 70.43 -48.88
CA TYR A 596 -5.68 70.57 -50.10
C TYR A 596 -4.60 71.66 -49.93
N GLU A 597 -3.46 71.46 -50.57
CA GLU A 597 -2.35 72.41 -50.55
C GLU A 597 -2.78 73.76 -51.13
N THR A 598 -2.46 74.85 -50.44
CA THR A 598 -2.73 76.20 -50.94
C THR A 598 -1.75 76.58 -52.05
N GLN A 599 -2.25 77.08 -53.18
CA GLN A 599 -1.45 77.52 -54.32
C GLN A 599 -1.50 79.04 -54.49
N THR A 600 -0.38 79.61 -54.95
CA THR A 600 -0.29 81.04 -55.26
C THR A 600 0.39 81.31 -56.60
N ILE A 601 -0.10 82.31 -57.32
CA ILE A 601 0.54 82.84 -58.54
C ILE A 601 0.70 84.36 -58.39
N ASN A 602 1.92 84.85 -58.55
CA ASN A 602 2.23 86.28 -58.51
C ASN A 602 1.93 86.94 -59.86
N LEU A 603 0.89 87.76 -59.92
CA LEU A 603 0.37 88.41 -61.11
C LEU A 603 0.86 89.87 -61.23
N ARG A 604 1.37 90.24 -62.40
CA ARG A 604 1.74 91.62 -62.76
C ARG A 604 0.82 92.18 -63.84
N ILE A 605 0.12 93.28 -63.53
CA ILE A 605 -0.74 94.00 -64.47
C ILE A 605 -0.17 95.41 -64.71
N THR A 606 0.29 95.70 -65.92
CA THR A 606 0.72 97.05 -66.31
C THR A 606 -0.47 97.79 -66.93
N VAL A 607 -0.89 98.89 -66.32
CA VAL A 607 -1.97 99.74 -66.84
C VAL A 607 -1.38 100.96 -67.55
N ASN A 608 -1.57 101.03 -68.86
CA ASN A 608 -1.04 102.09 -69.72
C ASN A 608 -2.07 103.22 -69.91
N LYS A 609 -1.59 104.46 -70.08
CA LYS A 609 -2.44 105.57 -70.52
C LYS A 609 -2.88 105.35 -71.96
N ILE A 610 -4.10 105.77 -72.31
CA ILE A 610 -4.52 105.88 -73.70
C ILE A 610 -3.81 107.11 -74.28
N SER A 611 -2.97 106.92 -75.30
CA SER A 611 -2.35 108.00 -76.06
C SER A 611 -3.31 108.42 -77.18
N THR A 612 -3.90 109.61 -77.07
CA THR A 612 -4.67 110.21 -78.16
C THR A 612 -3.73 111.04 -79.05
N LEU A 613 -3.68 110.72 -80.34
CA LEU A 613 -3.00 111.54 -81.33
C LEU A 613 -3.92 112.72 -81.71
N ILE A 614 -3.61 113.93 -81.25
CA ILE A 614 -4.29 115.14 -81.73
C ILE A 614 -3.47 115.66 -82.91
N SER A 615 -3.95 115.46 -84.14
CA SER A 615 -3.37 116.06 -85.34
C SER A 615 -4.28 117.15 -85.89
N THR A 616 -3.75 118.35 -86.13
CA THR A 616 -4.45 119.39 -86.89
C THR A 616 -4.38 119.07 -88.39
N GLU A 617 -5.48 119.21 -89.13
CA GLU A 617 -5.52 118.96 -90.60
C GLU A 617 -4.54 119.84 -91.40
N SER A 618 -4.02 120.94 -90.82
CA SER A 618 -3.12 121.89 -91.50
C SER A 618 -1.64 121.75 -91.17
N GLY A 619 -1.23 120.87 -90.24
CA GLY A 619 0.19 120.68 -89.89
C GLY A 619 0.87 121.88 -89.21
N SER A 620 0.12 122.84 -88.67
CA SER A 620 0.65 123.99 -87.90
C SER A 620 0.13 124.00 -86.45
N SER A 621 1.00 124.33 -85.49
CA SER A 621 0.76 124.23 -84.02
C SER A 621 0.18 125.51 -83.40
N PHE A 622 -0.29 126.46 -84.20
CA PHE A 622 -0.87 127.72 -83.74
C PHE A 622 -2.12 128.03 -84.56
N ILE A 623 -3.14 128.57 -83.88
CA ILE A 623 -4.41 129.01 -84.47
C ILE A 623 -4.38 130.54 -84.48
N ASP A 624 -4.19 131.14 -85.65
CA ASP A 624 -4.41 132.57 -85.86
C ASP A 624 -5.88 132.78 -86.24
N THR A 625 -6.60 133.57 -85.45
CA THR A 625 -8.00 133.95 -85.71
C THR A 625 -8.16 135.44 -85.43
N GLU A 626 -8.85 136.14 -86.32
CA GLU A 626 -9.27 137.51 -86.09
C GLU A 626 -10.37 137.56 -85.01
N LEU A 627 -10.40 138.65 -84.24
CA LEU A 627 -11.31 138.85 -83.10
C LEU A 627 -12.77 138.85 -83.60
N GLY A 628 -13.50 137.76 -83.39
CA GLY A 628 -14.93 137.63 -83.69
C GLY A 628 -15.33 136.47 -84.60
N GLU A 629 -14.39 135.75 -85.20
CA GLU A 629 -14.66 134.59 -86.06
C GLU A 629 -14.80 133.29 -85.22
N PRO A 630 -15.83 132.45 -85.47
CA PRO A 630 -15.96 131.16 -84.81
C PRO A 630 -14.99 130.12 -85.40
N ILE A 631 -14.15 129.51 -84.56
CA ILE A 631 -13.29 128.39 -84.95
C ILE A 631 -14.10 127.09 -84.90
N ASN A 632 -14.24 126.41 -86.03
CA ASN A 632 -14.78 125.05 -86.10
C ASN A 632 -13.65 124.04 -85.94
N LEU A 633 -13.58 123.38 -84.79
CA LEU A 633 -12.73 122.20 -84.57
C LEU A 633 -13.54 120.94 -84.93
N SER A 634 -13.09 120.18 -85.92
CA SER A 634 -13.62 118.83 -86.16
C SER A 634 -12.74 117.80 -85.45
N ILE A 635 -13.39 116.86 -84.75
CA ILE A 635 -12.75 115.71 -84.12
C ILE A 635 -13.11 114.52 -85.02
N SER A 636 -12.09 113.87 -85.59
CA SER A 636 -12.22 112.55 -86.24
C SER A 636 -11.85 111.44 -85.28
#